data_AF-A0A950S0Q5-F1
#
_entry.id   AF-A0A950S0Q5-F1
#
_cell.length_a   1.000
_cell.length_b   1.000
_cell.length_c   1.000
_cell.angle_alpha   90.00
_cell.angle_beta   90.00
_cell.angle_gamma   90.00
#
_symmetry.space_group_name_H-M   'P 1'
#
loop_
_entity.id
_entity.type
_entity.pdbx_description
1 polymer ?
#
loop_
_entity_poly.entity_id
_entity_poly.type
_entity_poly.pdbx_seq_one_letter_code
_entity_poly.pdbx_strand_id
1 'polypeptide(L)'
;MSTEIAVPPTLTERSAVENLSRARQEPAWLLELRLRAFDAFSAMPMPDQRTEGWRRTSLRGLDLNALRFDSEPGRATASSAPSGVTVLDFSDALRDARYEQLLREHFGRIVPPEYDKFTALHYAFFNA
;
A
#
# COMPACT_ATOMS: atom_id res chain seq x y z
N MET A 1 2.67 25.20 23.39
CA MET A 1 1.85 24.40 22.46
C MET A 1 2.37 22.98 22.52
N SER A 2 1.69 22.12 23.28
CA SER A 2 2.02 20.70 23.34
C SER A 2 1.60 20.08 22.02
N THR A 3 2.55 19.57 21.24
CA THR A 3 2.24 18.76 20.07
C THR A 3 1.63 17.47 20.58
N GLU A 4 0.31 17.35 20.46
CA GLU A 4 -0.39 16.07 20.63
C GLU A 4 0.20 15.12 19.59
N ILE A 5 0.98 14.13 20.04
CA ILE A 5 1.52 13.10 19.15
C ILE A 5 0.34 12.23 18.78
N ALA A 6 -0.25 12.49 17.60
CA ALA A 6 -1.26 11.62 17.02
C ALA A 6 -0.67 10.21 16.96
N VAL A 7 -1.33 9.25 17.63
CA VAL A 7 -0.91 7.85 17.58
C VAL A 7 -1.02 7.39 16.12
N PRO A 8 0.07 6.89 15.51
CA PRO A 8 0.00 6.45 14.13
C PRO A 8 -1.02 5.31 13.98
N PRO A 9 -1.72 5.24 12.84
CA PRO A 9 -2.72 4.21 12.65
C PRO A 9 -2.11 2.81 12.61
N THR A 10 -2.92 1.82 13.00
CA THR A 10 -2.54 0.40 12.94
C THR A 10 -2.75 -0.16 11.54
N LEU A 11 -2.06 -1.26 11.22
CA LEU A 11 -2.22 -1.97 9.94
C LEU A 11 -3.50 -2.80 9.83
N THR A 12 -4.36 -2.78 10.86
CA THR A 12 -5.55 -3.63 10.96
C THR A 12 -6.86 -2.84 10.98
N GLU A 13 -6.79 -1.52 10.77
CA GLU A 13 -7.95 -0.63 10.76
C GLU A 13 -8.31 -0.15 9.35
N ARG A 14 -9.58 -0.29 8.97
CA ARG A 14 -10.09 0.18 7.66
C ARG A 14 -10.03 1.71 7.54
N SER A 15 -10.33 2.42 8.62
CA SER A 15 -10.26 3.88 8.69
C SER A 15 -8.86 4.42 8.40
N ALA A 16 -7.81 3.66 8.71
CA ALA A 16 -6.44 4.02 8.39
C ALA A 16 -6.23 4.14 6.87
N VAL A 17 -6.81 3.22 6.09
CA VAL A 17 -6.74 3.22 4.62
C VAL A 17 -7.47 4.43 4.03
N GLU A 18 -8.66 4.74 4.55
CA GLU A 18 -9.44 5.91 4.13
C GLU A 18 -8.72 7.22 4.45
N ASN A 19 -8.15 7.31 5.65
CA ASN A 19 -7.37 8.46 6.09
C ASN A 19 -6.12 8.65 5.26
N LEU A 20 -5.41 7.56 4.94
CA LEU A 20 -4.24 7.56 4.06
C LEU A 20 -4.58 8.15 2.70
N SER A 21 -5.61 7.61 2.06
CA SER A 21 -6.02 8.05 0.72
C SER A 21 -6.46 9.51 0.69
N ARG A 22 -7.23 9.93 1.71
CA ARG A 22 -7.65 11.32 1.88
C ARG A 22 -6.47 12.27 2.08
N ALA A 23 -5.53 11.90 2.97
CA ALA A 23 -4.35 12.72 3.26
C ALA A 23 -3.47 12.94 2.02
N ARG A 24 -3.44 11.95 1.11
CA ARG A 24 -2.68 12.00 -0.15
C ARG A 24 -3.46 12.57 -1.33
N GLN A 25 -4.74 12.89 -1.14
CA GLN A 25 -5.64 13.37 -2.20
C GLN A 25 -5.64 12.42 -3.41
N GLU A 26 -5.66 11.11 -3.14
CA GLU A 26 -5.61 10.10 -4.19
C GLU A 26 -6.88 10.09 -5.05
N PRO A 27 -6.78 9.66 -6.32
CA PRO A 27 -7.96 9.48 -7.16
C PRO A 27 -8.85 8.37 -6.61
N ALA A 28 -10.16 8.47 -6.85
CA ALA A 28 -11.17 7.57 -6.30
C ALA A 28 -10.91 6.08 -6.63
N TRP A 29 -10.42 5.78 -7.84
CA TRP A 29 -10.11 4.41 -8.25
C TRP A 29 -9.01 3.77 -7.39
N LEU A 30 -8.08 4.58 -6.86
CA LEU A 30 -7.02 4.07 -6.01
C LEU A 30 -7.52 3.80 -4.60
N LEU A 31 -8.39 4.65 -4.06
CA LEU A 31 -9.10 4.37 -2.80
C LEU A 31 -9.89 3.06 -2.90
N GLU A 32 -10.65 2.87 -3.98
CA GLU A 32 -11.40 1.64 -4.22
C GLU A 32 -10.50 0.40 -4.27
N LEU A 33 -9.35 0.51 -4.94
CA LEU A 33 -8.34 -0.56 -4.96
C LEU A 33 -7.82 -0.87 -3.56
N ARG A 34 -7.44 0.16 -2.79
CA ARG A 34 -6.92 -0.01 -1.42
C ARG A 34 -7.96 -0.67 -0.50
N LEU A 35 -9.22 -0.24 -0.57
CA LEU A 35 -10.30 -0.79 0.24
C LEU A 35 -10.60 -2.25 -0.11
N ARG A 36 -10.64 -2.61 -1.40
CA ARG A 36 -10.78 -4.02 -1.83
C ARG A 36 -9.62 -4.87 -1.31
N ALA A 37 -8.40 -4.37 -1.38
CA ALA A 37 -7.23 -5.06 -0.84
C ALA A 37 -7.33 -5.23 0.67
N PHE A 38 -7.77 -4.21 1.41
CA PHE A 38 -7.96 -4.29 2.86
C PHE A 38 -9.03 -5.31 3.26
N ASP A 39 -10.15 -5.33 2.53
CA ASP A 39 -11.23 -6.30 2.75
C ASP A 39 -10.73 -7.73 2.50
N ALA A 40 -9.94 -7.95 1.44
CA ALA A 40 -9.29 -9.22 1.14
C ALA A 40 -8.29 -9.63 2.23
N PHE A 41 -7.43 -8.71 2.68
CA PHE A 41 -6.49 -8.91 3.79
C PHE A 41 -7.21 -9.35 5.07
N SER A 42 -8.32 -8.69 5.40
CA SER A 42 -9.11 -8.96 6.61
C SER A 42 -9.77 -10.34 6.55
N ALA A 43 -10.22 -10.77 5.37
CA ALA A 43 -10.86 -12.06 5.17
C ALA A 43 -9.88 -13.26 5.15
N MET A 44 -8.63 -13.05 4.71
CA MET A 44 -7.66 -14.14 4.57
C MET A 44 -7.04 -14.56 5.92
N PRO A 45 -6.84 -15.87 6.18
CA PRO A 45 -6.11 -16.32 7.36
C PRO A 45 -4.62 -15.96 7.25
N MET A 46 -3.95 -15.79 8.39
CA MET A 46 -2.49 -15.71 8.41
C MET A 46 -1.89 -16.96 7.76
N PRO A 47 -0.91 -16.83 6.85
CA PRO A 47 -0.29 -18.00 6.25
C PRO A 47 0.53 -18.75 7.30
N ASP A 48 0.63 -20.06 7.11
CA ASP A 48 1.41 -20.94 7.98
C ASP A 48 2.38 -21.79 7.14
N GLN A 49 3.06 -22.75 7.77
CA GLN A 49 4.04 -23.59 7.09
C GLN A 49 3.43 -24.58 6.08
N ARG A 50 2.10 -24.65 5.97
CA ARG A 50 1.38 -25.41 4.94
C ARG A 50 1.06 -24.54 3.73
N THR A 51 1.02 -23.22 3.88
CA THR A 51 0.85 -22.28 2.78
C THR A 51 2.07 -22.32 1.85
N GLU A 52 1.82 -22.35 0.54
CA GLU A 52 2.88 -22.33 -0.47
C GLU A 52 3.72 -21.04 -0.34
N GLY A 53 5.04 -21.16 -0.49
CA GLY A 53 5.97 -20.05 -0.21
C GLY A 53 6.31 -19.81 1.28
N TRP A 54 5.54 -20.34 2.23
CA TRP A 54 5.73 -20.10 3.68
C TRP A 54 6.27 -21.31 4.46
N ARG A 55 6.56 -22.42 3.79
CA ARG A 55 7.00 -23.69 4.43
C ARG A 55 8.17 -23.55 5.41
N ARG A 56 9.10 -22.63 5.13
CA ARG A 56 10.33 -22.42 5.91
C ARG A 56 10.31 -21.19 6.83
N THR A 57 9.20 -20.44 6.86
CA THR A 57 9.11 -19.17 7.59
C THR A 57 7.91 -19.19 8.53
N SER A 58 8.16 -19.23 9.85
CA SER A 58 7.10 -19.18 10.85
C SER A 58 6.71 -17.74 11.17
N LEU A 59 5.41 -17.46 11.19
CA LEU A 59 4.83 -16.15 11.49
C LEU A 59 4.22 -16.04 12.89
N ARG A 60 4.38 -17.05 13.75
CA ARG A 60 3.74 -17.09 15.08
C ARG A 60 4.08 -15.90 15.99
N GLY A 61 5.23 -15.26 15.77
CA GLY A 61 5.66 -14.09 16.55
C GLY A 61 5.26 -12.74 15.94
N LEU A 62 4.60 -12.72 14.77
CA LEU A 62 4.21 -11.49 14.10
C LEU A 62 2.82 -11.05 14.57
N ASP A 63 2.77 -9.98 15.36
CA ASP A 63 1.52 -9.33 15.74
C ASP A 63 1.26 -8.08 14.86
N LEU A 64 0.33 -8.21 13.92
CA LEU A 64 -0.04 -7.10 13.02
C LEU A 64 -0.76 -5.95 13.75
N ASN A 65 -1.38 -6.19 14.90
CA ASN A 65 -2.03 -5.14 15.69
C ASN A 65 -1.01 -4.25 16.41
N ALA A 66 0.20 -4.76 16.64
CA ALA A 66 1.32 -3.99 17.19
C ALA A 66 2.04 -3.17 16.11
N LEU A 67 1.88 -3.50 14.84
CA LEU A 67 2.49 -2.75 13.74
C LEU A 67 1.77 -1.43 13.50
N ARG A 68 2.56 -0.43 13.12
CA ARG A 68 2.10 0.92 12.80
C ARG A 68 2.59 1.26 11.40
N PHE A 69 1.74 1.94 10.66
CA PHE A 69 2.12 2.47 9.35
C PHE A 69 2.60 3.91 9.52
N ASP A 70 3.75 4.22 8.93
CA ASP A 70 4.21 5.59 8.81
C ASP A 70 3.50 6.24 7.62
N SER A 71 2.73 7.29 7.89
CA SER A 71 2.00 8.02 6.86
C SER A 71 2.90 8.89 5.98
N GLU A 72 4.15 9.13 6.40
CA GLU A 72 5.08 9.97 5.66
C GLU A 72 5.35 9.41 4.24
N PRO A 73 5.17 10.22 3.19
CA PRO A 73 5.48 9.80 1.83
C PRO A 73 6.96 9.45 1.71
N GLY A 74 7.23 8.27 1.13
CA GLY A 74 8.59 7.93 0.72
C GLY A 74 9.02 8.93 -0.35
N ARG A 75 10.22 9.51 -0.22
CA ARG A 75 10.80 10.35 -1.27
C ARG A 75 11.76 9.53 -2.09
N ALA A 76 11.59 9.46 -3.41
CA ALA A 76 12.67 8.97 -4.24
C ALA A 76 13.88 9.89 -4.13
N THR A 77 15.05 9.26 -4.17
CA THR A 77 16.29 9.98 -4.46
C THR A 77 16.26 10.45 -5.91
N ALA A 78 16.61 11.72 -6.13
CA ALA A 78 16.72 12.28 -7.47
C ALA A 78 17.61 11.41 -8.36
N SER A 79 17.09 11.02 -9.52
CA SER A 79 17.74 10.14 -10.48
C SER A 79 17.83 10.84 -11.84
N SER A 80 19.01 10.83 -12.46
CA SER A 80 19.13 11.21 -13.87
C SER A 80 18.64 10.06 -14.75
N ALA A 81 17.72 10.36 -15.66
CA ALA A 81 17.21 9.39 -16.61
C ALA A 81 17.90 9.57 -17.98
N PRO A 82 18.23 8.48 -18.70
CA PRO A 82 18.64 8.55 -20.09
C PRO A 82 17.58 9.22 -20.98
N SER A 83 17.98 9.65 -22.18
CA SER A 83 17.03 10.21 -23.15
C SER A 83 15.92 9.20 -23.48
N GLY A 84 14.67 9.67 -23.48
CA GLY A 84 13.48 8.83 -23.69
C GLY A 84 13.01 8.04 -22.47
N VAL A 85 13.67 8.16 -21.31
CA VAL A 85 13.27 7.50 -20.07
C VAL A 85 12.69 8.53 -19.11
N THR A 86 11.56 8.19 -18.49
CA THR A 86 10.92 8.99 -17.43
C THR A 86 10.98 8.21 -16.12
N VAL A 87 11.50 8.86 -15.08
CA VAL A 87 11.56 8.33 -13.70
C VAL A 87 10.79 9.31 -12.83
N LEU A 88 9.78 8.82 -12.11
CA LEU A 88 8.88 9.61 -11.29
C LEU A 88 8.59 8.88 -9.98
N ASP A 89 8.29 9.66 -8.95
CA ASP A 89 7.60 9.16 -7.77
C ASP A 89 6.17 8.74 -8.13
N PHE A 90 5.61 7.77 -7.41
CA PHE A 90 4.26 7.27 -7.66
C PHE A 90 3.23 8.39 -7.47
N SER A 91 3.34 9.17 -6.40
CA SER A 91 2.47 10.33 -6.17
C SER A 91 2.55 11.39 -7.28
N ASP A 92 3.72 11.61 -7.88
CA ASP A 92 3.86 12.56 -8.99
C ASP A 92 3.26 12.00 -10.29
N ALA A 93 3.42 10.70 -10.54
CA ALA A 93 2.75 10.02 -11.64
C ALA A 93 1.21 10.06 -11.51
N LEU A 94 0.66 10.03 -10.29
CA LEU A 94 -0.79 10.20 -10.08
C LEU A 94 -1.28 11.63 -10.37
N ARG A 95 -0.42 12.64 -10.27
CA ARG A 95 -0.80 14.06 -10.50
C ARG A 95 -0.78 14.47 -11.97
N ASP A 96 -0.06 13.73 -12.82
CA ASP A 96 -0.06 13.92 -14.28
C ASP A 96 -1.06 12.94 -14.93
N ALA A 97 -2.10 13.48 -15.57
CA ALA A 97 -3.18 12.72 -16.19
C ALA A 97 -2.71 11.64 -17.19
N ARG A 98 -1.56 11.84 -17.83
CA ARG A 98 -0.96 10.86 -18.76
C ARG A 98 -0.52 9.60 -18.02
N TYR A 99 0.14 9.78 -16.88
CA TYR A 99 0.69 8.67 -16.11
C TYR A 99 -0.37 8.07 -15.17
N GLU A 100 -1.31 8.88 -14.66
CA GLU A 100 -2.44 8.37 -13.88
C GLU A 100 -3.25 7.34 -14.68
N GLN A 101 -3.54 7.61 -15.96
CA GLN A 101 -4.26 6.67 -16.82
C GLN A 101 -3.49 5.34 -17.00
N LEU A 102 -2.17 5.42 -17.17
CA LEU A 102 -1.30 4.24 -17.28
C LEU A 102 -1.28 3.44 -15.98
N LEU A 103 -1.19 4.12 -14.83
CA LEU A 103 -1.25 3.49 -13.52
C LEU A 103 -2.60 2.80 -13.32
N ARG A 104 -3.71 3.47 -13.62
CA ARG A 104 -5.05 2.88 -13.50
C ARG A 104 -5.21 1.63 -14.36
N GLU A 105 -4.62 1.58 -15.55
CA GLU A 105 -4.72 0.44 -16.46
C GLU A 105 -3.84 -0.75 -16.07
N HIS A 106 -2.69 -0.48 -15.44
CA HIS A 106 -1.64 -1.49 -15.26
C HIS A 106 -1.34 -1.84 -13.80
N PHE A 107 -1.62 -0.97 -12.85
CA PHE A 107 -1.34 -1.19 -11.44
C PHE A 107 -2.21 -2.33 -10.89
N GLY A 108 -1.57 -3.32 -10.26
CA GLY A 108 -2.28 -4.51 -9.77
C GLY A 108 -2.53 -5.60 -10.81
N ARG A 109 -2.08 -5.45 -12.07
CA ARG A 109 -2.41 -6.43 -13.12
C ARG A 109 -1.61 -7.74 -13.06
N ILE A 110 -0.30 -7.66 -12.78
CA ILE A 110 0.58 -8.85 -12.73
C ILE A 110 0.39 -9.59 -11.41
N VAL A 111 0.29 -8.84 -10.32
CA VAL A 111 0.03 -9.35 -8.98
C VAL A 111 -1.26 -8.69 -8.48
N PRO A 112 -2.41 -9.40 -8.56
CA PRO A 112 -3.69 -8.89 -8.11
C PRO A 112 -3.66 -8.48 -6.63
N PRO A 113 -4.38 -7.42 -6.22
CA PRO A 113 -4.45 -7.01 -4.82
C PRO A 113 -4.91 -8.13 -3.88
N GLU A 114 -5.75 -9.03 -4.35
CA GLU A 114 -6.34 -10.11 -3.57
C GLU A 114 -5.55 -11.43 -3.65
N TYR A 115 -4.32 -11.42 -4.18
CA TYR A 115 -3.55 -12.64 -4.45
C TYR A 115 -3.20 -13.45 -3.18
N ASP A 116 -2.69 -12.78 -2.15
CA ASP A 116 -2.43 -13.36 -0.84
C ASP A 116 -2.53 -12.28 0.26
N LYS A 117 -2.52 -12.69 1.52
CA LYS A 117 -2.76 -11.78 2.66
C LYS A 117 -1.77 -10.62 2.71
N PHE A 118 -0.49 -10.84 2.43
CA PHE A 118 0.52 -9.80 2.50
C PHE A 118 0.59 -8.95 1.24
N THR A 119 0.27 -9.52 0.09
CA THR A 119 -0.01 -8.75 -1.12
C THR A 119 -1.18 -7.79 -0.89
N ALA A 120 -2.27 -8.29 -0.31
CA ALA A 120 -3.45 -7.51 0.03
C ALA A 120 -3.14 -6.40 1.04
N LEU A 121 -2.37 -6.72 2.09
CA LEU A 121 -1.90 -5.74 3.05
C LEU A 121 -1.02 -4.66 2.40
N HIS A 122 -0.12 -5.08 1.50
CA HIS A 122 0.71 -4.16 0.72
C HIS A 122 -0.16 -3.21 -0.10
N TYR A 123 -1.10 -3.68 -0.90
CA TYR A 123 -1.94 -2.78 -1.70
C TYR A 123 -2.87 -1.88 -0.87
N ALA A 124 -3.27 -2.30 0.34
CA ALA A 124 -4.02 -1.43 1.24
C ALA A 124 -3.17 -0.24 1.72
N PHE A 125 -1.90 -0.47 2.07
CA PHE A 125 -1.06 0.49 2.76
C PHE A 125 0.21 0.94 2.00
N PHE A 126 0.39 0.57 0.73
CA PHE A 126 1.63 0.90 0.02
C PHE A 126 1.84 2.41 0.00
N ASN A 127 3.12 2.78 0.07
CA ASN A 127 3.53 4.17 0.09
C ASN A 127 3.48 4.72 -1.35
N ALA A 128 2.50 5.58 -1.61
CA ALA A 128 2.27 6.26 -2.88
C ALA A 128 2.83 7.68 -2.80
#